data_AF-A0A832I913-F1
#
_entry.id   AF-A0A832I913-F1
#
_cell.length_a   1.000
_cell.length_b   1.000
_cell.length_c   1.000
_cell.angle_alpha   90.00
_cell.angle_beta   90.00
_cell.angle_gamma   90.00
#
_symmetry.space_group_name_H-M   'P 1'
#
loop_
_entity.id
_entity.type
_entity.pdbx_description
1 polymer ?
#
loop_
_entity_poly.entity_id
_entity_poly.type
_entity_poly.pdbx_seq_one_letter_code
_entity_poly.pdbx_strand_id
1 'polypeptide(L)' 'MKIFNYQAIDQEGKRVKGQIEASEKKQALAILKERNYTPYSLEEK' A
#
# COMPACT_ATOMS: atom_id res chain seq x y z
N MET A 1 7.30 9.79 10.71
CA MET A 1 6.70 8.67 9.96
C MET A 1 5.19 8.90 9.90
N LYS A 2 4.55 8.49 8.82
CA LYS A 2 3.12 8.63 8.61
C LYS A 2 2.51 7.27 8.32
N ILE A 3 1.25 7.09 8.69
CA ILE A 3 0.52 5.86 8.42
C ILE A 3 -0.32 6.08 7.16
N PHE A 4 -0.12 5.24 6.17
CA PHE A 4 -0.94 5.22 4.96
C PHE A 4 -1.86 4.00 5.01
N ASN A 5 -3.16 4.23 4.83
CA ASN A 5 -4.10 3.16 4.58
C ASN A 5 -4.03 2.82 3.09
N TYR A 6 -3.81 1.56 2.78
CA TYR A 6 -3.77 1.09 1.40
C TYR A 6 -4.92 0.12 1.13
N GLN A 7 -5.40 0.17 -0.10
CA GLN A 7 -6.17 -0.89 -0.71
C GLN A 7 -5.46 -1.31 -1.99
N ALA A 8 -5.16 -2.60 -2.09
CA ALA A 8 -4.42 -3.17 -3.19
C ALA A 8 -5.01 -4.50 -3.64
N ILE A 9 -4.58 -4.95 -4.81
CA ILE A 9 -4.86 -6.28 -5.32
C ILE A 9 -3.57 -7.10 -5.21
N ASP A 10 -3.65 -8.26 -4.57
CA ASP A 10 -2.56 -9.23 -4.50
C ASP A 10 -2.38 -9.96 -5.85
N GLN A 11 -1.26 -10.68 -6.03
CA GLN A 11 -0.99 -11.51 -7.22
C GLN A 11 -2.11 -12.51 -7.54
N GLU A 12 -2.86 -12.99 -6.54
CA GLU A 12 -4.02 -13.86 -6.74
C GLU A 12 -5.28 -13.12 -7.24
N GLY A 13 -5.22 -11.81 -7.46
CA GLY A 13 -6.38 -10.99 -7.81
C GLY A 13 -7.30 -10.66 -6.62
N LYS A 14 -6.89 -11.02 -5.39
CA LYS A 14 -7.65 -10.77 -4.17
C LYS A 14 -7.45 -9.33 -3.70
N ARG A 15 -8.54 -8.69 -3.28
CA ARG A 15 -8.49 -7.36 -2.67
C ARG A 15 -7.97 -7.48 -1.24
N VAL A 16 -6.87 -6.78 -0.98
CA VAL A 16 -6.24 -6.66 0.33
C VAL A 16 -6.30 -5.21 0.78
N LYS A 17 -6.53 -5.01 2.07
CA LYS A 17 -6.50 -3.69 2.70
C LYS A 17 -5.64 -3.75 3.95
N GLY A 18 -4.91 -2.68 4.22
CA GLY A 18 -4.03 -2.64 5.38
C GLY A 18 -3.48 -1.25 5.64
N GLN A 19 -2.57 -1.20 6.60
CA GLN A 19 -1.85 0.01 6.97
C GLN A 19 -0.36 -0.21 6.76
N ILE A 20 0.31 0.86 6.35
CA ILE A 20 1.75 0.87 6.12
C ILE A 20 2.32 2.17 6.68
N GLU A 21 3.37 2.04 7.48
CA GLU A 21 4.17 3.18 7.90
C GLU A 21 5.22 3.50 6.85
N ALA A 22 5.23 4.75 6.41
CA ALA A 22 6.22 5.29 5.49
C ALA A 22 6.45 6.78 5.78
N SER A 23 7.58 7.31 5.34
CA SER A 23 7.85 8.74 5.43
C SER A 23 7.07 9.53 4.37
N GLU A 24 6.84 8.93 3.20
CA GLU A 24 6.16 9.57 2.07
C GLU A 24 5.40 8.55 1.20
N LYS A 25 4.46 9.06 0.40
CA LYS A 25 3.61 8.25 -0.49
C LYS A 25 4.42 7.36 -1.45
N LYS A 26 5.54 7.86 -1.98
CA LYS A 26 6.42 7.06 -2.87
C LYS A 26 7.01 5.85 -2.15
N GLN A 27 7.43 6.02 -0.89
CA GLN A 27 7.97 4.93 -0.09
C GLN A 27 6.88 3.90 0.23
N ALA A 28 5.65 4.34 0.55
CA ALA A 28 4.52 3.44 0.73
C ALA A 28 4.21 2.63 -0.54
N LEU A 29 4.22 3.26 -1.72
CA LEU A 29 4.05 2.57 -3.00
C LEU A 29 5.17 1.58 -3.30
N ALA A 30 6.42 1.92 -2.97
CA ALA A 30 7.56 1.04 -3.17
C ALA A 30 7.42 -0.25 -2.35
N ILE A 31 7.06 -0.13 -1.07
CA ILE A 31 6.85 -1.29 -0.19
C ILE A 31 5.68 -2.15 -0.66
N LEU A 32 4.59 -1.54 -1.15
CA LEU A 32 3.47 -2.29 -1.73
C LEU A 32 3.90 -3.04 -3.00
N LYS A 33 4.72 -2.42 -3.85
CA LYS A 33 5.29 -3.06 -5.03
C LYS A 33 6.24 -4.20 -4.68
N GLU A 34 7.07 -4.06 -3.65
CA GLU A 34 7.94 -5.14 -3.14
C GLU A 34 7.14 -6.34 -2.64
N ARG A 35 5.93 -6.10 -2.10
CA ARG A 35 4.99 -7.14 -1.69
C ARG A 35 4.17 -7.71 -2.85
N ASN A 36 4.46 -7.32 -4.08
CA ASN A 36 3.67 -7.64 -5.28
C ASN A 36 2.19 -7.23 -5.19
N TYR A 37 1.90 -6.24 -4.35
CA TYR A 37 0.58 -5.65 -4.26
C TYR A 37 0.45 -4.54 -5.30
N THR A 38 -0.70 -4.53 -5.98
CA THR A 38 -1.08 -3.47 -6.93
C THR A 38 -2.05 -2.51 -6.22
N PRO A 39 -1.56 -1.41 -5.62
CA PRO A 39 -2.42 -0.46 -4.93
C PRO A 39 -3.33 0.30 -5.91
N TYR A 40 -4.63 0.35 -5.58
CA TYR A 40 -5.62 1.17 -6.29
C TYR A 40 -6.15 2.31 -5.43
N SER A 41 -5.93 2.29 -4.10
CA SER A 41 -6.16 3.41 -3.20
C SER A 41 -5.04 3.50 -2.16
N LEU A 42 -4.60 4.71 -1.86
CA LEU A 42 -3.59 5.00 -0.85
C LEU A 42 -3.87 6.36 -0.22
N GLU A 43 -4.30 6.34 1.05
CA GLU A 43 -4.75 7.51 1.81
C GLU A 43 -3.86 7.71 3.05
N GLU A 44 -3.44 8.95 3.29
CA GLU A 44 -2.69 9.34 4.50
C GLU A 44 -3.67 9.52 5.68
N LYS A 45 -3.33 9.00 6.85
CA LYS A 45 -4.12 9.16 8.09
C LYS A 45 -3.41 10.04 9.10
#